data_AF-A0A261B0S6-F1
#
_entry.id   AF-A0A261B0S6-F1
#
_cell.length_a   1.000
_cell.length_b   1.000
_cell.length_c   1.000
_cell.angle_alpha   90.00
_cell.angle_beta   90.00
_cell.angle_gamma   90.00
#
_symmetry.space_group_name_H-M   'P 1'
#
loop_
_entity.id
_entity.type
_entity.pdbx_description
1 polymer ?
#
loop_
_entity_poly.entity_id
_entity_poly.type
_entity_poly.pdbx_seq_one_letter_code
_entity_poly.pdbx_strand_id
1 'polypeptide(L)'
;SRTKVDDYFAKRNELLEELSELENTEKFIKETTKTIDELNKEKEEHSEIIQLINQTCQSCFQQIHRNAPICPMCKSKSRSKNPKKPKRKEI
;
A
#
# COMPACT_ATOMS: atom_id res chain seq x y z
N SER A 1 -56.61 -14.53 -14.06
CA SER A 1 -57.32 -13.37 -13.50
C SER A 1 -56.41 -12.16 -13.61
N ARG A 2 -56.98 -10.95 -13.68
CA ARG A 2 -56.23 -9.68 -13.75
C ARG A 2 -55.16 -9.57 -12.66
N THR A 3 -55.52 -9.98 -11.44
CA THR A 3 -54.65 -10.00 -10.24
C THR A 3 -53.33 -10.73 -10.42
N LYS A 4 -53.32 -11.93 -11.02
CA LYS A 4 -52.06 -12.67 -11.24
C LYS A 4 -51.09 -11.91 -12.14
N VAL A 5 -51.62 -11.20 -13.15
CA VAL A 5 -50.80 -10.41 -14.07
C VAL A 5 -50.20 -9.21 -13.35
N ASP A 6 -50.98 -8.56 -12.49
CA ASP A 6 -50.51 -7.44 -11.66
C ASP A 6 -49.41 -7.89 -10.67
N ASP A 7 -49.56 -9.07 -10.06
CA ASP A 7 -48.54 -9.68 -9.18
C ASP A 7 -47.22 -9.95 -9.92
N TYR A 8 -47.30 -10.47 -11.16
CA TYR A 8 -46.11 -10.67 -12.00
C TYR A 8 -45.40 -9.35 -12.34
N PHE A 9 -46.16 -8.29 -12.63
CA PHE A 9 -45.59 -6.98 -12.91
C PHE A 9 -44.90 -6.37 -11.69
N ALA A 10 -45.51 -6.49 -10.50
CA ALA A 10 -44.89 -6.09 -9.25
C ALA A 10 -43.57 -6.83 -9.05
N LYS A 11 -43.57 -8.17 -9.18
CA LYS A 11 -42.35 -8.96 -8.96
C LYS A 11 -41.26 -8.66 -9.99
N ARG A 12 -41.63 -8.42 -11.25
CA ARG A 12 -40.68 -8.00 -12.29
C ARG A 12 -40.03 -6.67 -11.92
N ASN A 13 -40.80 -5.70 -11.43
CA ASN A 13 -40.26 -4.39 -11.08
C ASN A 13 -39.30 -4.48 -9.88
N GLU A 14 -39.64 -5.27 -8.85
CA GLU A 14 -38.73 -5.55 -7.73
C GLU A 14 -37.40 -6.15 -8.22
N LEU A 15 -37.46 -7.17 -9.09
CA LEU A 15 -36.26 -7.81 -9.63
C LEU A 15 -35.41 -6.86 -10.48
N LEU A 16 -36.02 -5.91 -11.18
CA LEU A 16 -35.30 -4.89 -11.94
C LEU A 16 -34.59 -3.89 -11.03
N GLU A 17 -35.21 -3.54 -9.90
CA GLU A 17 -34.59 -2.67 -8.90
C GLU A 17 -33.41 -3.38 -8.21
N GLU A 18 -33.60 -4.62 -7.77
CA GLU A 18 -32.51 -5.46 -7.22
C GLU A 18 -31.35 -5.61 -8.22
N LEU A 19 -31.65 -5.84 -9.50
CA LEU A 19 -30.61 -5.96 -10.53
C LEU A 19 -29.81 -4.66 -10.70
N SER A 20 -30.48 -3.51 -10.68
CA SER A 20 -29.83 -2.19 -10.71
C SER A 20 -28.91 -1.96 -9.51
N GLU A 21 -29.33 -2.36 -8.30
CA GLU A 21 -28.50 -2.26 -7.09
C GLU A 21 -27.25 -3.16 -7.17
N LEU A 22 -27.41 -4.37 -7.70
CA LEU A 22 -26.29 -5.30 -7.90
C LEU A 22 -25.29 -4.78 -8.92
N GLU A 23 -25.74 -4.22 -10.05
CA GLU A 23 -24.88 -3.60 -11.06
C GLU A 23 -24.07 -2.42 -10.48
N ASN A 24 -24.71 -1.58 -9.67
CA ASN A 24 -24.03 -0.48 -8.97
C ASN A 24 -22.96 -1.00 -7.99
N THR A 25 -23.29 -2.06 -7.25
CA THR A 25 -22.36 -2.70 -6.32
C THR A 25 -21.17 -3.32 -7.08
N GLU A 26 -21.42 -3.99 -8.19
CA GLU A 26 -20.37 -4.54 -9.05
C GLU A 26 -19.42 -3.45 -9.55
N LYS A 27 -19.98 -2.32 -10.00
CA LYS A 27 -19.19 -1.16 -10.43
C LYS A 27 -18.29 -0.64 -9.30
N PHE A 28 -18.85 -0.47 -8.10
CA PHE A 28 -18.08 -0.01 -6.93
C PHE A 28 -16.93 -0.98 -6.58
N ILE A 29 -17.19 -2.28 -6.61
CA ILE A 29 -16.17 -3.31 -6.34
C ILE A 29 -15.05 -3.26 -7.39
N LYS A 30 -15.41 -3.11 -8.67
CA LYS A 30 -14.43 -2.97 -9.77
C LYS A 30 -13.54 -1.74 -9.57
N GLU A 31 -14.12 -0.60 -9.27
CA GLU A 31 -13.38 0.64 -9.01
C GLU A 31 -12.46 0.50 -7.79
N THR A 32 -12.96 -0.10 -6.70
CA THR A 32 -12.17 -0.35 -5.49
C THR A 32 -10.98 -1.28 -5.77
N THR A 33 -11.20 -2.34 -6.55
CA THR A 33 -10.13 -3.28 -6.93
C THR A 33 -9.02 -2.57 -7.70
N LYS A 34 -9.39 -1.71 -8.65
CA LYS A 34 -8.43 -0.91 -9.41
C LYS A 34 -7.60 0.00 -8.50
N THR A 35 -8.23 0.66 -7.53
CA THR A 35 -7.50 1.50 -6.55
C THR A 35 -6.53 0.67 -5.70
N ILE A 36 -6.92 -0.55 -5.29
CA ILE A 36 -6.03 -1.45 -4.54
C ILE A 36 -4.80 -1.81 -5.38
N ASP A 37 -4.98 -2.11 -6.66
CA ASP A 37 -3.88 -2.45 -7.57
C ASP A 37 -2.91 -1.27 -7.73
N GLU A 38 -3.43 -0.06 -7.89
CA GLU A 38 -2.63 1.17 -7.96
C GLU A 38 -1.80 1.38 -6.68
N LEU A 39 -2.42 1.25 -5.50
CA LEU A 39 -1.72 1.38 -4.21
C LEU A 39 -0.66 0.30 -3.99
N ASN A 40 -0.93 -0.93 -4.42
CA ASN A 40 0.05 -2.02 -4.32
C ASN A 40 1.27 -1.76 -5.22
N LYS A 41 1.05 -1.23 -6.42
CA LYS A 41 2.13 -0.83 -7.32
C LYS A 41 2.99 0.27 -6.71
N GLU A 42 2.39 1.33 -6.18
CA GLU A 42 3.12 2.41 -5.49
C GLU A 42 3.93 1.87 -4.29
N LYS A 43 3.36 0.93 -3.53
CA LYS A 43 4.05 0.28 -2.42
C LYS A 43 5.27 -0.51 -2.88
N GLU A 44 5.18 -1.24 -3.99
CA GLU A 44 6.30 -1.99 -4.56
C GLU A 44 7.41 -1.03 -5.02
N GLU A 45 7.06 0.02 -5.77
CA GLU A 45 7.99 1.07 -6.20
C GLU A 45 8.70 1.72 -4.99
N HIS A 46 7.96 2.07 -3.93
CA HIS A 46 8.54 2.60 -2.71
C HIS A 46 9.46 1.59 -1.99
N SER A 47 9.10 0.31 -1.96
CA SER A 47 9.93 -0.74 -1.36
C SER A 47 11.26 -0.89 -2.09
N GLU A 48 11.25 -0.84 -3.41
CA GLU A 48 12.46 -0.89 -4.25
C GLU A 48 13.37 0.32 -3.99
N ILE A 49 12.79 1.53 -3.91
CA ILE A 49 13.54 2.76 -3.60
C ILE A 49 14.21 2.65 -2.22
N ILE A 50 13.47 2.21 -1.20
CA ILE A 50 14.02 2.03 0.15
C ILE A 50 15.17 1.01 0.14
N GLN A 51 15.00 -0.09 -0.58
CA GLN A 51 16.02 -1.11 -0.72
C GLN A 51 17.30 -0.54 -1.36
N LEU A 52 17.17 0.29 -2.40
CA LEU A 52 18.29 0.97 -3.06
C LEU A 52 19.00 1.96 -2.13
N ILE A 53 18.23 2.78 -1.39
CA ILE A 53 18.79 3.73 -0.41
C ILE A 53 19.60 2.99 0.66
N ASN A 54 19.07 1.90 1.19
CA ASN A 54 19.74 1.10 2.22
C ASN A 54 21.01 0.41 1.70
N GLN A 55 21.09 0.15 0.39
CA GLN A 55 22.23 -0.50 -0.25
C GLN A 55 23.20 0.50 -0.87
N THR A 56 23.01 1.83 -0.73
CA THR A 56 23.88 2.84 -1.34
C THR A 56 24.54 3.73 -0.29
N CYS A 57 25.85 3.96 -0.42
CA CYS A 57 26.56 4.89 0.45
C CYS A 57 26.20 6.35 0.12
N GLN A 58 25.70 7.12 1.09
CA GLN A 58 25.40 8.54 0.87
C GLN A 58 26.65 9.43 0.69
N SER A 59 27.85 8.94 1.01
CA SER A 59 29.09 9.72 0.83
C SER A 59 29.74 9.52 -0.54
N CYS A 60 29.69 8.32 -1.12
CA CYS A 60 30.36 7.99 -2.38
C CYS A 60 29.46 7.34 -3.44
N PHE A 61 28.18 7.15 -3.14
CA PHE A 61 27.15 6.58 -4.02
C PHE A 61 27.45 5.16 -4.53
N GLN A 62 28.40 4.46 -3.91
CA GLN A 62 28.72 3.06 -4.21
C GLN A 62 27.76 2.12 -3.48
N GLN A 63 27.54 0.94 -4.08
CA GLN A 63 26.76 -0.14 -3.46
C GLN A 63 27.48 -0.66 -2.20
N ILE A 64 26.74 -0.79 -1.11
CA ILE A 64 27.16 -1.37 0.16
C ILE A 64 26.50 -2.75 0.25
N HIS A 65 27.29 -3.79 0.55
CA HIS A 65 26.76 -5.13 0.76
C HIS A 65 25.68 -5.13 1.85
N ARG A 66 24.59 -5.88 1.62
CA ARG A 66 23.48 -5.99 2.57
C ARG A 66 24.02 -6.36 3.96
N ASN A 67 23.55 -5.65 4.99
CA ASN A 67 23.97 -5.76 6.40
C ASN A 67 25.29 -5.09 6.81
N ALA A 68 26.02 -4.41 5.93
CA ALA A 68 27.16 -3.59 6.36
C ALA A 68 26.67 -2.21 6.85
N PRO A 69 26.78 -1.88 8.15
CA PRO A 69 26.26 -0.61 8.71
C PRO A 69 27.08 0.63 8.30
N ILE A 70 28.21 0.43 7.63
CA ILE A 70 29.19 1.46 7.27
C ILE A 70 29.81 1.09 5.91
N CYS A 71 29.96 2.06 5.02
CA CYS A 71 30.73 1.88 3.78
C CYS A 71 32.20 1.58 4.11
N PRO A 72 32.79 0.46 3.64
CA PRO A 72 34.17 0.10 3.95
C PRO A 72 35.19 1.10 3.38
N MET A 73 34.83 1.78 2.28
CA MET A 73 35.69 2.77 1.63
C MET A 73 35.67 4.12 2.34
N CYS A 74 34.48 4.63 2.70
CA CYS A 74 34.37 5.94 3.34
C CYS A 74 34.57 5.89 4.85
N LYS A 75 34.21 4.77 5.50
CA LYS A 75 34.18 4.60 6.97
C LYS A 75 33.36 5.67 7.71
N SER A 76 32.55 6.45 7.00
CA SER A 76 31.67 7.48 7.56
C SER A 76 30.66 6.82 8.49
N LYS A 77 30.76 7.04 9.81
CA LYS A 77 29.72 6.62 10.75
C LYS A 77 28.38 7.26 10.34
N SER A 78 27.33 6.45 10.20
CA SER A 78 25.97 6.96 10.19
C SER A 78 25.77 7.75 11.49
N ARG A 79 25.79 9.08 11.41
CA ARG A 79 25.49 9.92 12.57
C ARG A 79 23.99 9.86 12.78
N SER A 80 23.55 8.97 13.68
CA SER A 80 22.17 9.01 14.18
C SER A 80 21.86 10.43 14.63
N LYS A 81 20.81 11.04 14.07
CA LYS A 81 20.32 12.36 14.51
C LYS A 81 19.81 12.33 15.96
N ASN A 82 19.57 11.14 16.53
CA ASN A 82 19.16 10.96 17.91
C ASN A 82 20.31 10.33 18.73
N PRO A 83 21.13 11.14 19.44
CA PRO A 83 22.19 10.61 20.29
C PRO A 83 21.59 9.84 21.46
N LYS A 84 22.08 8.62 21.74
CA LYS A 84 21.70 7.86 22.94
C LYS A 84 22.08 8.69 24.17
N LYS A 85 21.13 8.91 25.09
CA LYS A 85 21.36 9.63 26.34
C LYS A 85 22.60 9.06 27.05
N PRO A 86 23.54 9.90 27.53
CA PRO A 86 24.72 9.42 28.24
C PRO A 86 24.27 8.67 29.50
N LYS A 87 24.76 7.44 29.70
CA LYS A 87 24.55 6.70 30.95
C LYS A 87 25.26 7.47 32.07
N ARG A 88 24.54 7.85 33.13
CA ARG A 88 25.16 8.43 34.33
C ARG A 88 26.18 7.42 34.88
N LYS A 89 27.41 7.86 35.12
CA LYS A 89 28.37 7.09 35.91
C LYS A 89 27.88 7.16 37.35
N GLU A 90 27.55 6.02 37.93
CA GLU A 90 27.33 5.90 39.38
C GLU A 90 28.69 6.15 40.06
N ILE A 91 28.71 7.06 41.03
CA ILE A 91 29.84 7.35 41.92
C ILE A 91 29.64 6.54 43.18
#